data_AF-A0A2N6T852-F1
#
_entry.id   AF-A0A2N6T852-F1
#
_cell.length_a   1.000
_cell.length_b   1.000
_cell.length_c   1.000
_cell.angle_alpha   90.00
_cell.angle_beta   90.00
_cell.angle_gamma   90.00
#
_symmetry.space_group_name_H-M   'P 1'
#
loop_
_entity.id
_entity.type
_entity.pdbx_description
1 polymer ?
#
loop_
_entity_poly.entity_id
_entity_poly.type
_entity_poly.pdbx_seq_one_letter_code
_entity_poly.pdbx_strand_id
1 'polypeptide(L)'
;MGWEEKRRATRLRIVESAAGLVEKHGFDDVTVEDICAGAGISRRTFFNYMKSKDEAVLGPAPLTVCEEGLRRIAETQSDNLVDLIISVSSVPEGALPDQDAFARRRTMFAENPTLASLALARRRTVLTAIAEALAEHFTRFPEDRRAPKHPVETEIQALIELVQAAVSITAFQPGFFDPDLDLRDNVRNAATFIADYARTLEW
;
A
#
# COMPACT_ATOMS: atom_id res chain seq x y z
N MET A 1 22.97 -3.76 18.95
CA MET A 1 21.73 -3.90 18.18
C MET A 1 20.55 -3.98 19.11
N GLY A 2 19.63 -3.00 19.02
CA GLY A 2 18.39 -2.99 19.77
C GLY A 2 17.44 -4.13 19.36
N TRP A 3 16.41 -4.38 20.17
CA TRP A 3 15.42 -5.43 19.89
C TRP A 3 14.64 -5.15 18.60
N GLU A 4 14.27 -3.88 18.36
CA GLU A 4 13.55 -3.46 17.15
C GLU A 4 14.37 -3.69 15.87
N GLU A 5 15.67 -3.40 15.92
CA GLU A 5 16.59 -3.58 14.80
C GLU A 5 16.76 -5.06 14.43
N LYS A 6 16.91 -5.94 15.42
CA LYS A 6 16.93 -7.41 15.21
C LYS A 6 15.60 -7.92 14.65
N ARG A 7 14.49 -7.37 15.14
CA ARG A 7 13.14 -7.72 14.70
C ARG A 7 12.95 -7.34 13.22
N ARG A 8 13.40 -6.14 12.84
CA ARG A 8 13.40 -5.62 11.47
C ARG A 8 14.27 -6.46 10.54
N ALA A 9 15.52 -6.70 10.90
CA ALA A 9 16.45 -7.48 10.08
C ALA A 9 15.92 -8.90 9.81
N THR A 10 15.22 -9.49 10.78
CA THR A 10 14.58 -10.80 10.59
C THR A 10 13.39 -10.73 9.62
N ARG A 11 12.54 -9.68 9.69
CA ARG A 11 11.46 -9.50 8.71
C ARG A 11 12.01 -9.34 7.29
N LEU A 12 13.05 -8.54 7.09
CA LEU A 12 13.66 -8.34 5.78
C LEU A 12 14.17 -9.65 5.18
N ARG A 13 14.92 -10.45 5.96
CA ARG A 13 15.39 -11.78 5.51
C ARG A 13 14.25 -12.72 5.10
N ILE A 14 13.12 -12.68 5.83
CA ILE A 14 11.95 -13.49 5.48
C ILE A 14 11.36 -13.02 4.13
N VAL A 15 11.19 -11.71 3.94
CA VAL A 15 10.64 -11.14 2.70
C VAL A 15 11.55 -11.43 1.51
N GLU A 16 12.86 -11.21 1.64
CA GLU A 16 13.84 -11.49 0.60
C GLU A 16 13.85 -12.97 0.22
N SER A 17 13.85 -13.87 1.21
CA SER A 17 13.78 -15.32 0.96
C SER A 17 12.47 -15.72 0.27
N ALA A 18 11.34 -15.15 0.69
CA ALA A 18 10.05 -15.46 0.11
C ALA A 18 9.92 -14.97 -1.33
N ALA A 19 10.30 -13.72 -1.59
CA ALA A 19 10.28 -13.14 -2.93
C ALA A 19 11.18 -13.91 -3.90
N GLY A 20 12.41 -14.23 -3.49
CA GLY A 20 13.36 -14.95 -4.35
C GLY A 20 12.98 -16.41 -4.63
N LEU A 21 12.28 -17.08 -3.71
CA LEU A 21 11.73 -18.42 -3.96
C LEU A 21 10.56 -18.36 -4.93
N VAL A 22 9.64 -17.41 -4.73
CA VAL A 22 8.46 -17.24 -5.60
C VAL A 22 8.85 -16.82 -7.01
N GLU A 23 9.87 -15.99 -7.16
CA GLU A 23 10.41 -15.61 -8.48
C GLU A 23 10.99 -16.82 -9.25
N LYS A 24 11.52 -17.82 -8.54
CA LYS A 24 12.12 -19.02 -9.17
C LYS A 24 11.15 -20.16 -9.41
N HIS A 25 10.17 -20.31 -8.51
CA HIS A 25 9.34 -21.51 -8.44
C HIS A 25 7.85 -21.23 -8.58
N GLY A 26 7.43 -19.96 -8.57
CA GLY A 26 6.02 -19.59 -8.51
C GLY A 26 5.46 -19.63 -7.10
N PHE A 27 4.36 -18.90 -6.87
CA PHE A 27 3.76 -18.72 -5.56
C PHE A 27 3.15 -20.00 -5.01
N ASP A 28 2.53 -20.80 -5.88
CA ASP A 28 1.78 -21.99 -5.46
C ASP A 28 2.72 -23.14 -5.04
N ASP A 29 3.92 -23.22 -5.62
CA ASP A 29 4.91 -24.27 -5.34
C ASP A 29 5.83 -23.97 -4.14
N VAL A 30 5.82 -22.73 -3.62
CA VAL A 30 6.63 -22.34 -2.46
C VAL A 30 5.88 -22.56 -1.16
N THR A 31 6.52 -23.19 -0.17
CA THR A 31 5.96 -23.42 1.17
C THR A 31 6.53 -22.49 2.24
N VAL A 32 5.88 -22.42 3.41
CA VAL A 32 6.43 -21.68 4.56
C VAL A 32 7.73 -22.33 5.04
N GLU A 33 7.85 -23.65 4.92
CA GLU A 33 9.04 -24.43 5.25
C GLU A 33 10.22 -24.05 4.37
N ASP A 34 10.02 -23.90 3.06
CA ASP A 34 11.08 -23.46 2.12
C ASP A 34 11.58 -22.06 2.48
N ILE A 35 10.66 -21.15 2.79
CA ILE A 35 10.98 -19.78 3.23
C ILE A 35 11.75 -19.81 4.55
N CYS A 36 11.34 -20.66 5.50
CA CYS A 36 12.04 -20.82 6.77
C CYS A 36 13.46 -21.34 6.58
N ALA A 37 13.65 -22.32 5.69
CA ALA A 37 14.97 -22.86 5.34
C ALA A 37 15.85 -21.78 4.70
N GLY A 38 15.32 -21.04 3.72
CA GLY A 38 16.05 -19.94 3.05
C GLY A 38 16.40 -18.79 3.99
N ALA A 39 15.52 -18.44 4.94
CA ALA A 39 15.75 -17.39 5.93
C ALA A 39 16.54 -17.86 7.17
N GLY A 40 16.83 -19.16 7.30
CA GLY A 40 17.53 -19.73 8.46
C GLY A 40 16.77 -19.54 9.78
N ILE A 41 15.46 -19.76 9.79
CA ILE A 41 14.59 -19.61 10.97
C ILE A 41 13.65 -20.82 11.14
N SER A 42 13.08 -20.98 12.33
CA SER A 42 12.03 -21.99 12.56
C SER A 42 10.66 -21.51 12.08
N ARG A 43 9.73 -22.44 11.83
CA ARG A 43 8.32 -22.15 11.53
C ARG A 43 7.62 -21.34 12.64
N ARG A 44 7.92 -21.65 13.91
CA ARG A 44 7.44 -20.85 15.05
C ARG A 44 7.97 -19.41 14.96
N THR A 45 9.25 -19.25 14.65
CA THR A 45 9.86 -17.94 14.46
C THR A 45 9.16 -17.20 13.32
N PHE A 46 8.93 -17.84 12.16
CA PHE A 46 8.21 -17.23 11.04
C PHE A 46 6.88 -16.62 11.47
N PHE A 47 6.03 -17.36 12.18
CA PHE A 47 4.72 -16.85 12.62
C PHE A 47 4.79 -15.80 13.73
N ASN A 48 5.92 -15.65 14.43
CA ASN A 48 6.14 -14.49 15.31
C ASN A 48 6.35 -13.19 14.51
N TYR A 49 6.71 -13.30 13.24
CA TYR A 49 7.04 -12.17 12.36
C TYR A 49 6.00 -11.91 11.29
N MET A 50 5.42 -12.95 10.68
CA MET A 50 4.50 -12.88 9.55
C MET A 50 3.20 -13.61 9.88
N LYS A 51 2.05 -13.08 9.44
CA LYS A 51 0.75 -13.72 9.61
C LYS A 51 0.54 -14.87 8.62
N SER A 52 1.16 -14.80 7.44
CA SER A 52 0.93 -15.75 6.36
C SER A 52 2.09 -15.78 5.33
N LYS A 53 2.07 -16.78 4.44
CA LYS A 53 2.99 -16.88 3.30
C LYS A 53 2.85 -15.66 2.38
N ASP A 54 1.62 -15.28 2.04
CA ASP A 54 1.36 -14.14 1.18
C ASP A 54 1.81 -12.81 1.82
N GLU A 55 1.71 -12.62 3.14
CA GLU A 55 2.32 -11.44 3.77
C GLU A 55 3.84 -11.40 3.55
N ALA A 56 4.51 -12.56 3.70
CA ALA A 56 5.94 -12.65 3.49
C ALA A 56 6.34 -12.34 2.04
N VAL A 57 5.59 -12.84 1.06
CA VAL A 57 5.86 -12.64 -0.37
C VAL A 57 5.49 -11.22 -0.83
N LEU A 58 4.31 -10.73 -0.44
CA LEU A 58 3.83 -9.40 -0.83
C LEU A 58 4.60 -8.26 -0.15
N GLY A 59 5.24 -8.55 1.00
CA GLY A 59 5.91 -7.55 1.80
C GLY A 59 4.95 -6.44 2.30
N PRO A 60 5.50 -5.31 2.75
CA PRO A 60 4.69 -4.12 3.01
C PRO A 60 4.03 -3.60 1.72
N ALA A 61 2.84 -3.01 1.85
CA ALA A 61 2.29 -2.20 0.76
C ALA A 61 3.09 -0.90 0.64
N PRO A 62 3.16 -0.27 -0.55
CA PRO A 62 3.88 0.99 -0.76
C PRO A 62 3.46 2.07 0.25
N LEU A 63 2.15 2.19 0.49
CA LEU A 63 1.58 3.00 1.55
C LEU A 63 0.67 2.16 2.44
N THR A 64 0.75 2.40 3.75
CA THR A 64 -0.12 1.78 4.75
C THR A 64 -0.64 2.82 5.72
N VAL A 65 -1.91 2.72 6.12
CA VAL A 65 -2.48 3.58 7.17
C VAL A 65 -2.64 2.75 8.44
N CYS A 66 -2.01 3.19 9.52
CA CYS A 66 -2.16 2.56 10.84
C CYS A 66 -3.40 3.10 11.57
N GLU A 67 -3.74 2.52 12.72
CA GLU A 67 -4.89 2.95 13.53
C GLU A 67 -4.83 4.44 13.91
N GLU A 68 -3.65 4.96 14.22
CA GLU A 68 -3.45 6.39 14.47
C GLU A 68 -3.74 7.23 13.22
N GLY A 69 -3.31 6.76 12.05
CA GLY A 69 -3.59 7.44 10.78
C GLY A 69 -5.09 7.45 10.45
N LEU A 70 -5.79 6.34 10.69
CA LEU A 70 -7.25 6.26 10.53
C LEU A 70 -7.97 7.23 11.47
N ARG A 71 -7.54 7.28 12.74
CA ARG A 71 -8.08 8.25 13.70
C ARG A 71 -7.84 9.68 13.22
N ARG A 72 -6.64 10.01 12.75
CA ARG A 72 -6.34 11.34 12.21
C ARG A 72 -7.20 11.70 11.00
N ILE A 73 -7.51 10.76 10.11
CA ILE A 73 -8.46 10.99 9.00
C ILE A 73 -9.82 11.39 9.56
N ALA A 74 -10.35 10.65 10.53
CA ALA A 74 -11.65 10.91 11.14
C ALA A 74 -11.71 12.25 11.91
N GLU A 75 -10.62 12.64 12.57
CA GLU A 75 -10.64 13.71 13.58
C GLU A 75 -10.05 15.06 13.13
N THR A 76 -9.43 15.10 11.95
CA THR A 76 -8.78 16.33 11.44
C THR A 76 -9.66 16.99 10.39
N GLN A 77 -10.11 18.23 10.65
CA GLN A 77 -10.74 19.07 9.62
C GLN A 77 -9.72 19.37 8.50
N SER A 78 -10.12 19.19 7.24
CA SER A 78 -9.24 19.38 6.09
C SER A 78 -10.00 19.72 4.83
N ASP A 79 -9.54 20.73 4.12
CA ASP A 79 -10.04 21.07 2.79
C ASP A 79 -9.47 20.15 1.69
N ASN A 80 -8.50 19.30 2.01
CA ASN A 80 -7.87 18.36 1.08
C ASN A 80 -7.68 16.97 1.72
N LEU A 81 -8.77 16.20 1.74
CA LEU A 81 -8.78 14.84 2.28
C LEU A 81 -7.83 13.88 1.57
N VAL A 82 -7.53 14.09 0.28
CA VAL A 82 -6.53 13.30 -0.45
C VAL A 82 -5.15 13.49 0.15
N ASP A 83 -4.72 14.74 0.35
CA ASP A 83 -3.43 15.04 0.97
C ASP A 83 -3.38 14.59 2.43
N LEU A 84 -4.49 14.72 3.17
CA LEU A 84 -4.59 14.20 4.53
C LEU A 84 -4.31 12.69 4.57
N ILE A 85 -4.97 11.89 3.73
CA ILE A 85 -4.75 10.43 3.64
C ILE A 85 -3.29 10.12 3.29
N ILE A 86 -2.69 10.82 2.33
CA ILE A 86 -1.28 10.64 1.95
C ILE A 86 -0.36 10.99 3.11
N SER A 87 -0.63 12.09 3.84
CA SER A 87 0.20 12.57 4.93
C SER A 87 0.25 11.63 6.14
N VAL A 88 -0.89 11.00 6.47
CA VAL A 88 -0.98 10.04 7.58
C VAL A 88 -0.54 8.63 7.20
N SER A 89 -0.39 8.37 5.91
CA SER A 89 0.13 7.10 5.42
C SER A 89 1.60 6.96 5.82
N SER A 90 1.95 5.77 6.30
CA SER A 90 3.32 5.36 6.55
C SER A 90 3.91 4.77 5.27
N VAL A 91 5.19 5.08 5.03
CA VAL A 91 6.04 4.44 4.02
C VAL A 91 6.91 3.42 4.76
N PRO A 92 6.62 2.11 4.65
CA PRO A 92 7.44 1.11 5.31
C PRO A 92 8.88 1.10 4.77
N GLU A 93 9.87 0.78 5.59
CA GLU A 93 11.22 0.53 5.08
C GLU A 93 11.22 -0.65 4.09
N GLY A 94 11.92 -0.48 2.97
CA GLY A 94 11.88 -1.43 1.86
C GLY A 94 10.57 -1.40 1.06
N ALA A 95 9.67 -0.44 1.35
CA ALA A 95 8.43 -0.31 0.62
C ALA A 95 8.62 0.02 -0.84
N LEU A 96 9.78 0.62 -1.25
CA LEU A 96 10.37 0.68 -2.60
C LEU A 96 11.71 1.47 -2.63
N PRO A 97 12.87 0.83 -2.90
CA PRO A 97 14.15 1.52 -3.00
C PRO A 97 14.78 1.62 -4.41
N ASP A 98 14.29 0.90 -5.44
CA ASP A 98 14.82 0.97 -6.81
C ASP A 98 13.73 0.76 -7.90
N GLN A 99 14.04 1.15 -9.15
CA GLN A 99 13.13 0.96 -10.30
C GLN A 99 12.90 -0.53 -10.64
N ASP A 100 13.87 -1.40 -10.35
CA ASP A 100 13.78 -2.84 -10.63
C ASP A 100 12.74 -3.53 -9.74
N ALA A 101 12.48 -3.02 -8.54
CA ALA A 101 11.50 -3.54 -7.60
C ALA A 101 10.08 -3.44 -8.16
N PHE A 102 9.77 -2.36 -8.89
CA PHE A 102 8.49 -2.20 -9.57
C PHE A 102 8.32 -3.21 -10.70
N ALA A 103 9.35 -3.36 -11.53
CA ALA A 103 9.34 -4.33 -12.62
C ALA A 103 9.18 -5.76 -12.08
N ARG A 104 9.96 -6.14 -11.06
CA ARG A 104 9.87 -7.45 -10.38
C ARG A 104 8.48 -7.69 -9.81
N ARG A 105 7.88 -6.71 -9.12
CA ARG A 105 6.54 -6.86 -8.53
C ARG A 105 5.45 -7.00 -9.59
N ARG A 106 5.55 -6.28 -10.70
CA ARG A 106 4.63 -6.41 -11.83
C ARG A 106 4.72 -7.80 -12.47
N THR A 107 5.94 -8.28 -12.74
CA THR A 107 6.18 -9.62 -13.28
C THR A 107 5.66 -10.69 -12.32
N MET A 108 5.97 -10.57 -11.03
CA MET A 108 5.49 -11.49 -10.00
C MET A 108 3.97 -11.61 -9.99
N PHE A 109 3.21 -10.50 -10.11
CA PHE A 109 1.75 -10.58 -10.19
C PHE A 109 1.24 -11.15 -11.51
N ALA A 110 1.89 -10.86 -12.63
CA ALA A 110 1.51 -11.39 -13.94
C ALA A 110 1.68 -12.92 -14.00
N GLU A 111 2.73 -13.44 -13.37
CA GLU A 111 3.06 -14.87 -13.36
C GLU A 111 2.33 -15.65 -12.25
N ASN A 112 1.79 -14.96 -11.24
CA ASN A 112 1.18 -15.58 -10.07
C ASN A 112 -0.25 -15.03 -9.79
N PRO A 113 -1.28 -15.49 -10.52
CA PRO A 113 -2.66 -14.98 -10.38
C PRO A 113 -3.26 -15.15 -8.98
N THR A 114 -2.93 -16.23 -8.28
CA THR A 114 -3.35 -16.46 -6.88
C THR A 114 -2.81 -15.36 -5.97
N LEU A 115 -1.53 -15.01 -6.12
CA LEU A 115 -0.89 -13.94 -5.35
C LEU A 115 -1.49 -12.57 -5.66
N ALA A 116 -1.79 -12.29 -6.94
CA ALA A 116 -2.46 -11.05 -7.34
C ALA A 116 -3.86 -10.93 -6.71
N SER A 117 -4.61 -12.04 -6.66
CA SER A 117 -5.94 -12.10 -6.02
C SER A 117 -5.85 -11.83 -4.51
N LEU A 118 -4.87 -12.42 -3.83
CA LEU A 118 -4.61 -12.16 -2.40
C LEU A 118 -4.19 -10.71 -2.15
N ALA A 119 -3.39 -10.12 -3.03
CA ALA A 119 -3.02 -8.71 -2.95
C ALA A 119 -4.25 -7.78 -3.07
N LEU A 120 -5.18 -8.09 -3.98
CA LEU A 120 -6.45 -7.37 -4.13
C LEU A 120 -7.32 -7.48 -2.87
N ALA A 121 -7.46 -8.68 -2.31
CA ALA A 121 -8.22 -8.89 -1.08
C ALA A 121 -7.62 -8.11 0.10
N ARG A 122 -6.30 -8.17 0.30
CA ARG A 122 -5.58 -7.41 1.32
C ARG A 122 -5.77 -5.90 1.14
N ARG A 123 -5.70 -5.42 -0.10
CA ARG A 123 -5.94 -4.01 -0.44
C ARG A 123 -7.35 -3.59 -0.03
N ARG A 124 -8.38 -4.40 -0.36
CA ARG A 124 -9.78 -4.08 -0.03
C ARG A 124 -10.01 -3.86 1.46
N THR A 125 -9.36 -4.65 2.32
CA THR A 125 -9.45 -4.47 3.79
C THR A 125 -8.97 -3.08 4.22
N VAL A 126 -7.83 -2.62 3.70
CA VAL A 126 -7.27 -1.30 4.05
C VAL A 126 -8.19 -0.17 3.58
N LEU A 127 -8.74 -0.28 2.36
CA LEU A 127 -9.64 0.76 1.84
C LEU A 127 -10.94 0.85 2.61
N THR A 128 -11.45 -0.28 3.08
CA THR A 128 -12.68 -0.32 3.88
C THR A 128 -12.48 0.47 5.17
N ALA A 129 -11.33 0.29 5.84
CA ALA A 129 -11.00 1.05 7.04
C ALA A 129 -10.83 2.56 6.77
N ILE A 130 -10.22 2.94 5.63
CA ILE A 130 -10.13 4.35 5.21
C ILE A 130 -11.53 4.92 4.91
N ALA A 131 -12.41 4.15 4.26
CA ALA A 131 -13.79 4.56 3.97
C ALA A 131 -14.58 4.84 5.25
N GLU A 132 -14.45 3.96 6.24
CA GLU A 132 -15.07 4.12 7.56
C GLU A 132 -14.57 5.38 8.27
N ALA A 133 -13.25 5.62 8.25
CA ALA A 133 -12.66 6.85 8.81
C ALA A 133 -13.15 8.12 8.08
N LEU A 134 -13.31 8.08 6.75
CA LEU A 134 -13.87 9.20 5.98
C LEU A 134 -15.36 9.43 6.24
N ALA A 135 -16.13 8.36 6.46
CA ALA A 135 -17.54 8.48 6.85
C ALA A 135 -17.68 9.15 8.23
N GLU A 136 -16.81 8.78 9.18
CA GLU A 136 -16.74 9.45 10.48
C GLU A 136 -16.31 10.91 10.34
N HIS A 137 -15.28 11.19 9.51
CA HIS A 137 -14.85 12.55 9.19
C HIS A 137 -16.02 13.42 8.71
N PHE A 138 -16.78 12.98 7.70
CA PHE A 138 -17.90 13.76 7.17
C PHE A 138 -19.09 13.89 8.14
N THR A 139 -19.18 13.02 9.15
CA THR A 139 -20.14 13.19 10.25
C THR A 139 -19.71 14.33 11.19
N ARG A 140 -18.40 14.49 11.42
CA ARG A 140 -17.81 15.52 12.29
C ARG A 140 -17.65 16.87 11.60
N PHE A 141 -17.25 16.87 10.33
CA PHE A 141 -17.00 18.05 9.49
C PHE A 141 -17.81 18.00 8.18
N PRO A 142 -19.14 18.15 8.22
CA PRO A 142 -19.97 18.10 7.01
C PRO A 142 -19.61 19.15 5.94
N GLU A 143 -19.00 20.26 6.34
CA GLU A 143 -18.56 21.36 5.49
C GLU A 143 -17.34 21.03 4.61
N ASP A 144 -16.57 20.01 4.96
CA ASP A 144 -15.39 19.58 4.20
C ASP A 144 -15.79 18.82 2.92
N ARG A 145 -17.08 18.48 2.76
CA ARG A 145 -17.63 17.89 1.54
C ARG A 145 -17.51 18.85 0.36
N ARG A 146 -16.85 18.38 -0.70
CA ARG A 146 -16.69 19.07 -1.99
C ARG A 146 -17.85 18.79 -2.95
N ALA A 147 -18.56 17.67 -2.78
CA ALA A 147 -19.66 17.25 -3.66
C ALA A 147 -20.98 17.00 -2.90
N PRO A 148 -21.50 17.96 -2.11
CA PRO A 148 -22.64 17.75 -1.21
C PRO A 148 -23.96 17.36 -1.92
N LYS A 149 -24.05 17.57 -3.25
CA LYS A 149 -25.20 17.17 -4.07
C LYS A 149 -25.30 15.66 -4.31
N HIS A 150 -24.21 14.91 -4.09
CA HIS A 150 -24.15 13.46 -4.26
C HIS A 150 -24.23 12.73 -2.90
N PRO A 151 -24.57 11.43 -2.87
CA PRO A 151 -24.46 10.63 -1.66
C PRO A 151 -23.03 10.65 -1.10
N VAL A 152 -22.89 10.64 0.22
CA VAL A 152 -21.57 10.71 0.90
C VAL A 152 -20.68 9.53 0.50
N GLU A 153 -21.27 8.37 0.27
CA GLU A 153 -20.58 7.15 -0.16
C GLU A 153 -19.93 7.31 -1.53
N THR A 154 -20.53 8.11 -2.41
CA THR A 154 -19.97 8.40 -3.75
C THR A 154 -18.71 9.24 -3.64
N GLU A 155 -18.73 10.23 -2.76
CA GLU A 155 -17.59 11.10 -2.50
C GLU A 155 -16.44 10.36 -1.80
N ILE A 156 -16.76 9.51 -0.82
CA ILE A 156 -15.80 8.61 -0.17
C ILE A 156 -15.15 7.66 -1.19
N GLN A 157 -15.96 7.02 -2.05
CA GLN A 157 -15.44 6.13 -3.07
C GLN A 157 -14.51 6.88 -4.05
N ALA A 158 -14.89 8.10 -4.47
CA ALA A 158 -14.06 8.91 -5.35
C ALA A 158 -12.71 9.29 -4.71
N LEU A 159 -12.71 9.68 -3.43
CA LEU A 159 -11.47 9.96 -2.69
C LEU A 159 -10.55 8.74 -2.63
N ILE A 160 -11.12 7.57 -2.34
CA ILE A 160 -10.38 6.31 -2.28
C ILE A 160 -9.80 5.99 -3.66
N GLU A 161 -10.59 6.00 -4.71
CA GLU A 161 -10.13 5.68 -6.07
C GLU A 161 -9.02 6.63 -6.55
N LEU A 162 -9.11 7.92 -6.21
CA LEU A 162 -8.06 8.88 -6.55
C LEU A 162 -6.73 8.57 -5.85
N VAL A 163 -6.75 8.33 -4.52
CA VAL A 163 -5.55 7.92 -3.77
C VAL A 163 -4.98 6.62 -4.31
N GLN A 164 -5.84 5.67 -4.67
CA GLN A 164 -5.41 4.40 -5.25
C GLN A 164 -4.77 4.54 -6.62
N ALA A 165 -5.38 5.33 -7.51
CA ALA A 165 -4.84 5.62 -8.82
C ALA A 165 -3.48 6.30 -8.69
N ALA A 166 -3.33 7.25 -7.77
CA ALA A 166 -2.05 7.90 -7.49
C ALA A 166 -0.98 6.90 -7.04
N VAL A 167 -1.28 6.06 -6.05
CA VAL A 167 -0.37 4.99 -5.60
C VAL A 167 -0.05 4.02 -6.73
N SER A 168 -1.02 3.66 -7.56
CA SER A 168 -0.82 2.73 -8.69
C SER A 168 0.07 3.33 -9.77
N ILE A 169 -0.08 4.62 -10.10
CA ILE A 169 0.80 5.31 -11.05
C ILE A 169 2.22 5.32 -10.51
N THR A 170 2.40 5.79 -9.28
CA THR A 170 3.71 5.76 -8.60
C THR A 170 4.29 4.35 -8.56
N ALA A 171 3.45 3.34 -8.36
CA ALA A 171 3.91 1.97 -8.16
C ALA A 171 4.13 1.13 -9.42
N PHE A 172 3.61 1.54 -10.57
CA PHE A 172 3.65 0.69 -11.77
C PHE A 172 4.03 1.43 -13.04
N GLN A 173 4.30 2.74 -12.96
CA GLN A 173 4.76 3.56 -14.10
C GLN A 173 6.18 4.06 -13.84
N PRO A 174 7.23 3.34 -14.29
CA PRO A 174 8.63 3.69 -14.02
C PRO A 174 9.01 5.10 -14.47
N GLY A 175 8.42 5.58 -15.57
CA GLY A 175 8.67 6.93 -16.10
C GLY A 175 7.98 8.06 -15.32
N PHE A 176 7.12 7.73 -14.36
CA PHE A 176 6.45 8.72 -13.51
C PHE A 176 7.15 8.86 -12.14
N PHE A 177 7.85 7.82 -11.69
CA PHE A 177 8.53 7.81 -10.40
C PHE A 177 9.80 8.67 -10.44
N ASP A 178 9.88 9.64 -9.53
CA ASP A 178 11.06 10.47 -9.30
C ASP A 178 11.86 9.91 -8.11
N PRO A 179 13.09 9.39 -8.32
CA PRO A 179 13.90 8.80 -7.26
C PRO A 179 14.44 9.83 -6.26
N ASP A 180 14.41 11.12 -6.58
CA ASP A 180 14.87 12.19 -5.68
C ASP A 180 13.79 12.62 -4.67
N LEU A 181 12.55 12.16 -4.86
CA LEU A 181 11.42 12.45 -3.99
C LEU A 181 11.09 11.28 -3.06
N ASP A 182 10.55 11.59 -1.87
CA ASP A 182 9.99 10.55 -1.02
C ASP A 182 8.76 9.90 -1.69
N LEU A 183 8.35 8.73 -1.21
CA LEU A 183 7.23 8.01 -1.80
C LEU A 183 5.89 8.76 -1.69
N ARG A 184 5.68 9.54 -0.61
CA ARG A 184 4.45 10.32 -0.45
C ARG A 184 4.42 11.49 -1.42
N ASP A 185 5.54 12.14 -1.67
CA ASP A 185 5.65 13.22 -2.64
C ASP A 185 5.47 12.71 -4.08
N ASN A 186 6.00 11.53 -4.39
CA ASN A 186 5.67 10.84 -5.64
C ASN A 186 4.16 10.56 -5.80
N VAL A 187 3.49 10.14 -4.72
CA VAL A 187 2.04 9.90 -4.73
C VAL A 187 1.26 11.22 -4.86
N ARG A 188 1.72 12.32 -4.24
CA ARG A 188 1.15 13.66 -4.44
C ARG A 188 1.29 14.11 -5.88
N ASN A 189 2.45 13.93 -6.50
CA ASN A 189 2.66 14.24 -7.90
C ASN A 189 1.70 13.45 -8.80
N ALA A 190 1.48 12.17 -8.51
CA ALA A 190 0.52 11.35 -9.25
C ALA A 190 -0.93 11.82 -9.05
N ALA A 191 -1.31 12.20 -7.83
CA ALA A 191 -2.63 12.77 -7.56
C ALA A 191 -2.85 14.10 -8.30
N THR A 192 -1.85 14.98 -8.32
CA THR A 192 -1.87 16.23 -9.09
C THR A 192 -2.00 15.96 -10.58
N PHE A 193 -1.22 15.02 -11.12
CA PHE A 193 -1.32 14.61 -12.53
C PHE A 193 -2.74 14.13 -12.89
N ILE A 194 -3.35 13.27 -12.08
CA ILE A 194 -4.74 12.79 -12.31
C ILE A 194 -5.71 13.98 -12.32
N ALA A 195 -5.59 14.89 -11.35
CA ALA A 195 -6.46 16.05 -11.25
C ALA A 195 -6.29 16.99 -12.46
N ASP A 196 -5.06 17.26 -12.87
CA ASP A 196 -4.75 18.12 -14.02
C ASP A 196 -5.24 17.49 -15.32
N TYR A 197 -4.98 16.20 -15.53
CA TYR A 197 -5.48 15.44 -16.68
C TYR A 197 -7.00 15.47 -16.77
N ALA A 198 -7.70 15.23 -15.65
CA ALA A 198 -9.17 15.26 -15.62
C ALA A 198 -9.74 16.64 -16.00
N ARG A 199 -9.06 17.74 -15.66
CA ARG A 199 -9.48 19.10 -16.08
C ARG A 199 -9.34 19.37 -17.57
N THR A 200 -8.55 18.57 -18.30
CA THR A 200 -8.41 18.69 -19.77
C THR A 200 -9.53 18.01 -20.55
N LEU A 201 -10.35 17.19 -19.89
CA LEU A 201 -11.42 16.44 -20.54
C LEU A 201 -12.67 17.32 -20.67
N GLU A 202 -13.24 17.35 -21.88
CA GLU A 202 -14.52 18.00 -22.14
C GLU A 202 -15.66 16.97 -21.99
N TRP A 203 -16.52 17.19 -21.01
CA TRP A 203 -17.76 16.41 -20.78
C TRP A 203 -18.89 17.31 -20.30
#